data_AF-A0A840QFJ3-F1
#
_entry.id   AF-A0A840QFJ3-F1
#
_cell.length_a   1.000
_cell.length_b   1.000
_cell.length_c   1.000
_cell.angle_alpha   90.00
_cell.angle_beta   90.00
_cell.angle_gamma   90.00
#
_symmetry.space_group_name_H-M   'P 1'
#
loop_
_entity.id
_entity.type
_entity.pdbx_description
1 polymer ?
#
loop_
_entity_poly.entity_id
_entity_poly.type
_entity_poly.pdbx_seq_one_letter_code
_entity_poly.pdbx_strand_id
1 'polypeptide(L)'
;MTDYKVVTSKLREEAKRWQTKADDTEPILQAVKNAYLSPPAFFVGDLTTLIPGGVNATLEAEQYEEFRAFMERMLQGAITEFNQIDRALWKIADEYDRTDSINEIDIDKAYHV
;
A
#
# COMPACT_ATOMS: atom_id res chain seq x y z
N MET A 1 -34.47 1.53 4.78
CA MET A 1 -33.33 2.15 5.50
C MET A 1 -32.34 1.13 6.06
N THR A 2 -32.75 -0.07 6.49
CA THR A 2 -31.82 -1.10 7.04
C THR A 2 -30.75 -1.57 6.04
N ASP A 3 -31.11 -1.78 4.77
CA ASP A 3 -30.17 -2.30 3.76
C ASP A 3 -29.03 -1.33 3.43
N TYR A 4 -29.26 -0.02 3.42
CA TYR A 4 -28.21 0.98 3.13
C TYR A 4 -27.19 1.09 4.26
N LYS A 5 -27.63 1.04 5.52
CA LYS A 5 -26.71 0.96 6.67
C LYS A 5 -25.85 -0.31 6.63
N VAL A 6 -26.38 -1.41 6.09
CA VAL A 6 -25.61 -2.64 5.84
C VAL A 6 -24.59 -2.44 4.71
N VAL A 7 -24.90 -1.65 3.69
CA VAL A 7 -23.94 -1.33 2.61
C VAL A 7 -22.83 -0.38 3.11
N THR A 8 -23.16 0.71 3.82
CA THR A 8 -22.14 1.66 4.32
C THR A 8 -21.25 1.06 5.39
N SER A 9 -21.77 0.18 6.24
CA SER A 9 -20.94 -0.62 7.17
C SER A 9 -19.98 -1.56 6.45
N LYS A 10 -20.44 -2.29 5.42
CA LYS A 10 -19.56 -3.14 4.60
C LYS A 10 -18.47 -2.35 3.87
N LEU A 11 -18.78 -1.15 3.38
CA LEU A 11 -17.78 -0.27 2.77
C LEU A 11 -16.70 0.14 3.78
N ARG A 12 -17.08 0.46 5.01
CA ARG A 12 -16.14 0.79 6.10
C ARG A 12 -15.31 -0.43 6.53
N GLU A 13 -15.91 -1.61 6.58
CA GLU A 13 -15.17 -2.86 6.85
C GLU A 13 -14.14 -3.16 5.77
N GLU A 14 -14.51 -2.98 4.50
CA GLU A 14 -13.59 -3.15 3.38
C GLU A 14 -12.49 -2.09 3.41
N ALA A 15 -12.81 -0.83 3.70
CA ALA A 15 -11.83 0.25 3.87
C ALA A 15 -10.75 -0.10 4.91
N LYS A 16 -11.17 -0.62 6.06
CA LYS A 16 -10.27 -1.10 7.11
C LYS A 16 -9.34 -2.23 6.65
N ARG A 17 -9.77 -3.10 5.73
CA ARG A 17 -8.90 -4.14 5.15
C ARG A 17 -7.81 -3.53 4.29
N TRP A 18 -8.11 -2.49 3.51
CA TRP A 18 -7.13 -1.76 2.73
C TRP A 18 -6.13 -1.02 3.60
N GLN A 19 -6.60 -0.40 4.70
CA GLN A 19 -5.71 0.17 5.71
C GLN A 19 -4.78 -0.89 6.31
N THR A 20 -5.31 -2.05 6.71
CA THR A 20 -4.50 -3.15 7.25
C THR A 20 -3.43 -3.61 6.26
N LYS A 21 -3.77 -3.69 4.96
CA LYS A 21 -2.78 -4.02 3.92
C LYS A 21 -1.68 -2.96 3.81
N ALA A 22 -2.00 -1.68 3.96
CA ALA A 22 -1.00 -0.62 4.00
C ALA A 22 -0.08 -0.79 5.22
N ASP A 23 -0.66 -1.00 6.40
CA ASP A 23 0.06 -1.20 7.66
C ASP A 23 0.98 -2.43 7.61
N ASP A 24 0.52 -3.53 7.01
CA ASP A 24 1.32 -4.76 6.84
C ASP A 24 2.43 -4.60 5.80
N THR A 25 2.28 -3.69 4.84
CA THR A 25 3.28 -3.43 3.79
C THR A 25 4.41 -2.51 4.29
N GLU A 26 4.10 -1.60 5.23
CA GLU A 26 5.07 -0.69 5.87
C GLU A 26 6.33 -1.42 6.40
N PRO A 27 6.25 -2.47 7.24
CA PRO A 27 7.43 -3.16 7.75
C PRO A 27 8.23 -3.86 6.64
N ILE A 28 7.57 -4.32 5.57
CA ILE A 28 8.24 -4.93 4.41
C ILE A 28 9.04 -3.88 3.65
N LEU A 29 8.47 -2.69 3.44
CA LEU A 29 9.18 -1.56 2.84
C LEU A 29 10.43 -1.19 3.66
N GLN A 30 10.31 -1.15 4.98
CA GLN A 30 11.46 -0.87 5.86
C GLN A 30 12.53 -1.98 5.75
N ALA A 31 12.13 -3.25 5.68
CA ALA A 31 13.07 -4.34 5.46
C ALA A 31 13.82 -4.21 4.12
N VAL A 32 13.12 -3.85 3.03
CA VAL A 32 13.73 -3.63 1.71
C VAL A 32 14.66 -2.42 1.69
N LYS A 33 14.32 -1.34 2.42
CA LYS A 33 15.21 -0.17 2.59
C LYS A 33 16.50 -0.52 3.32
N ASN A 34 16.41 -1.41 4.30
CA ASN A 34 17.57 -1.85 5.09
C ASN A 34 18.38 -2.96 4.45
N ALA A 35 17.86 -3.63 3.42
CA ALA A 35 18.54 -4.69 2.67
C ALA A 35 19.54 -4.12 1.65
N TYR A 36 20.44 -3.23 2.09
CA TYR A 36 21.52 -2.72 1.25
C TYR A 36 22.72 -3.67 1.31
N LEU A 37 23.25 -4.07 0.16
CA LEU A 37 24.43 -4.92 0.04
C LEU A 37 25.51 -4.17 -0.75
N SER A 38 26.68 -4.01 -0.14
CA SER A 38 27.83 -3.39 -0.80
C SER A 38 28.54 -4.39 -1.72
N PRO A 39 29.31 -3.92 -2.73
CA PRO A 39 30.02 -4.79 -3.68
C PRO A 39 30.83 -5.94 -3.06
N PRO A 40 31.50 -5.79 -1.90
CA PRO A 40 32.17 -6.91 -1.25
C PRO A 40 31.28 -8.10 -0.89
N ALA A 41 29.96 -7.90 -0.72
CA ALA A 41 29.02 -8.99 -0.43
C ALA A 41 28.81 -9.94 -1.63
N PHE A 42 29.13 -9.48 -2.84
CA PHE A 42 29.01 -10.23 -4.10
C PHE A 42 30.35 -10.81 -4.56
N PHE A 43 31.43 -10.56 -3.82
CA PHE A 43 32.75 -11.03 -4.20
C PHE A 43 32.94 -12.51 -3.80
N VAL A 44 33.08 -13.38 -4.80
CA VAL A 44 33.49 -14.79 -4.62
C VAL A 44 34.97 -14.91 -4.93
N GLY A 45 35.81 -14.96 -3.90
CA GLY A 45 37.27 -14.88 -4.04
C GLY A 45 37.96 -16.18 -4.42
N ASP A 46 38.69 -16.16 -5.53
CA ASP A 46 39.92 -16.93 -5.78
C ASP A 46 41.05 -15.94 -6.14
N LEU A 47 42.30 -16.24 -5.78
CA LEU A 47 43.49 -15.43 -6.08
C LEU A 47 43.68 -15.22 -7.60
N THR A 48 43.11 -16.11 -8.43
CA THR A 48 43.12 -15.98 -9.90
C THR A 48 42.08 -15.00 -10.45
N THR A 49 41.05 -14.64 -9.67
CA THR A 49 39.93 -13.80 -10.09
C THR A 49 39.92 -12.42 -9.44
N LEU A 50 40.97 -11.99 -8.73
CA LEU A 50 41.00 -10.70 -8.02
C LEU A 50 40.56 -9.48 -8.85
N ILE A 51 41.00 -9.38 -10.11
CA ILE A 51 40.61 -8.28 -11.01
C ILE A 51 39.23 -8.53 -11.65
N PRO A 52 38.98 -9.65 -12.39
CA PRO A 52 37.67 -9.88 -13.02
C PRO A 52 36.53 -10.10 -12.02
N GLY A 53 36.80 -10.70 -10.86
CA GLY A 53 35.86 -10.91 -9.76
C GLY A 53 35.47 -9.62 -9.05
N GLY A 54 36.37 -8.64 -8.95
CA GLY A 54 36.01 -7.31 -8.42
C GLY A 54 35.08 -6.53 -9.36
N VAL A 55 35.30 -6.65 -10.67
CA VAL A 55 34.42 -6.05 -11.69
C VAL A 55 33.05 -6.73 -11.69
N ASN A 56 33.00 -8.06 -11.66
CA ASN A 56 31.73 -8.80 -11.56
C ASN A 56 30.96 -8.47 -10.28
N ALA A 57 31.63 -8.42 -9.12
CA ALA A 57 30.98 -8.09 -7.85
C ALA A 57 30.38 -6.67 -7.85
N THR A 58 31.01 -5.73 -8.55
CA THR A 58 30.46 -4.38 -8.72
C THR A 58 29.20 -4.42 -9.59
N LEU A 59 29.24 -5.12 -10.72
CA LEU A 59 28.08 -5.27 -11.62
C LEU A 59 26.90 -5.97 -10.92
N GLU A 60 27.16 -7.03 -10.17
CA GLU A 60 26.15 -7.77 -9.41
C GLU A 60 25.53 -6.91 -8.31
N ALA A 61 26.34 -6.10 -7.62
CA ALA A 61 25.85 -5.16 -6.62
C ALA A 61 24.97 -4.05 -7.23
N GLU A 62 25.33 -3.53 -8.41
CA GLU A 62 24.50 -2.57 -9.15
C GLU A 62 23.15 -3.19 -9.53
N GLN A 63 23.14 -4.40 -10.11
CA GLN A 63 21.91 -5.11 -10.47
C GLN A 63 21.02 -5.41 -9.26
N TYR A 64 21.64 -5.82 -8.14
CA TYR A 64 20.91 -6.02 -6.88
C TYR A 64 20.28 -4.71 -6.40
N GLU A 65 21.02 -3.61 -6.41
CA GLU A 65 20.53 -2.31 -5.97
C GLU A 65 19.40 -1.81 -6.87
N GLU A 66 19.48 -1.99 -8.19
CA GLU A 66 18.39 -1.70 -9.11
C GLU A 66 17.12 -2.47 -8.75
N PHE A 67 17.24 -3.77 -8.46
CA PHE A 67 16.12 -4.60 -8.05
C PHE A 67 15.55 -4.19 -6.68
N ARG A 68 16.41 -3.91 -5.70
CA ARG A 68 16.03 -3.43 -4.37
C ARG A 68 15.27 -2.11 -4.48
N ALA A 69 15.77 -1.16 -5.26
CA ALA A 69 15.13 0.13 -5.51
C ALA A 69 13.81 -0.01 -6.27
N PHE A 70 13.71 -0.96 -7.21
CA PHE A 70 12.44 -1.28 -7.87
C PHE A 70 11.40 -1.80 -6.88
N MET A 71 11.76 -2.76 -6.03
CA MET A 71 10.89 -3.28 -4.97
C MET A 71 10.46 -2.19 -3.99
N GLU A 72 11.40 -1.32 -3.59
CA GLU A 72 11.12 -0.17 -2.73
C GLU A 72 10.04 0.74 -3.34
N ARG A 73 10.18 1.10 -4.62
CA ARG A 73 9.21 1.93 -5.34
C ARG A 73 7.85 1.27 -5.44
N MET A 74 7.80 -0.03 -5.74
CA MET A 74 6.53 -0.76 -5.81
C MET A 74 5.81 -0.80 -4.46
N LEU A 75 6.52 -1.11 -3.37
CA LEU A 75 5.96 -1.18 -2.03
C LEU A 75 5.48 0.21 -1.55
N GLN A 76 6.27 1.26 -1.83
CA GLN A 76 5.89 2.65 -1.56
C GLN A 76 4.60 3.04 -2.33
N GLY A 77 4.49 2.61 -3.59
CA GLY A 77 3.29 2.78 -4.41
C GLY A 77 2.09 2.05 -3.84
N ALA A 78 2.25 0.78 -3.47
CA ALA A 78 1.20 -0.05 -2.88
C ALA A 78 0.63 0.58 -1.59
N ILE A 79 1.48 1.04 -0.66
CA ILE A 79 1.04 1.75 0.55
C ILE A 79 0.21 2.99 0.19
N THR A 80 0.65 3.74 -0.82
CA THR A 80 -0.05 4.95 -1.27
C THR A 80 -1.43 4.61 -1.83
N GLU A 81 -1.51 3.61 -2.71
CA GLU A 81 -2.76 3.17 -3.34
C GLU A 81 -3.73 2.56 -2.34
N PHE A 82 -3.27 1.71 -1.42
CA PHE A 82 -4.12 1.13 -0.39
C PHE A 82 -4.76 2.21 0.50
N ASN A 83 -3.98 3.22 0.90
CA ASN A 83 -4.51 4.37 1.65
C ASN A 83 -5.48 5.23 0.82
N GLN A 84 -5.31 5.29 -0.51
CA GLN A 84 -6.27 5.97 -1.38
C GLN A 84 -7.59 5.22 -1.47
N ILE A 85 -7.55 3.88 -1.59
CA ILE A 85 -8.73 3.04 -1.64
C ILE A 85 -9.53 3.13 -0.33
N ASP A 86 -8.85 3.02 0.82
CA ASP A 86 -9.46 3.21 2.14
C ASP A 86 -10.23 4.54 2.23
N ARG A 87 -9.55 5.66 1.94
CA ARG A 87 -10.16 6.99 1.96
C ARG A 87 -11.32 7.13 0.98
N ALA A 88 -11.22 6.54 -0.22
CA ALA A 88 -12.29 6.58 -1.20
C ALA A 88 -13.53 5.83 -0.69
N LEU A 89 -13.36 4.66 -0.09
CA LEU A 89 -14.45 3.87 0.48
C LEU A 89 -15.13 4.58 1.65
N TRP A 90 -14.35 5.22 2.54
CA TRP A 90 -14.90 6.07 3.61
C TRP A 90 -15.74 7.21 3.06
N LYS A 91 -15.22 7.94 2.07
CA LYS A 91 -15.94 9.05 1.46
C LYS A 91 -17.25 8.61 0.80
N ILE A 92 -17.24 7.45 0.14
CA ILE A 92 -18.45 6.87 -0.47
C ILE A 92 -19.48 6.54 0.62
N ALA A 93 -19.05 5.87 1.70
CA ALA A 93 -19.94 5.52 2.81
C ALA A 93 -20.56 6.77 3.47
N ASP A 94 -19.77 7.83 3.67
CA ASP A 94 -20.23 9.07 4.28
C ASP A 94 -21.23 9.83 3.38
N GLU A 95 -21.02 9.81 2.06
CA GLU A 95 -21.95 10.44 1.10
C GLU A 95 -23.30 9.69 1.06
N TYR A 96 -23.27 8.36 1.13
CA TYR A 96 -24.50 7.57 1.22
C TYR A 96 -25.27 7.85 2.52
N ASP A 97 -24.59 7.86 3.67
CA ASP A 97 -25.23 8.16 4.97
C ASP A 97 -25.80 9.60 4.97
N ARG A 98 -25.09 10.58 4.39
CA ARG A 98 -25.58 11.95 4.22
C ARG A 98 -26.84 12.01 3.36
N THR A 99 -26.83 11.35 2.20
CA THR A 99 -27.99 11.35 1.29
C THR A 99 -29.22 10.72 1.95
N ASP A 100 -29.04 9.64 2.72
CA ASP A 100 -30.14 8.99 3.46
C ASP A 100 -30.74 9.95 4.50
N SER A 101 -29.91 10.65 5.28
CA SER A 101 -30.40 11.62 6.27
C SER A 101 -31.20 12.77 5.65
N ILE A 102 -30.81 13.25 4.46
CA ILE A 102 -31.54 14.31 3.74
C ILE A 102 -32.90 13.78 3.29
N ASN A 103 -32.93 12.58 2.70
CA ASN A 103 -34.17 11.95 2.24
C ASN A 103 -35.13 11.66 3.40
N GLU A 104 -34.62 11.23 4.55
CA GLU A 104 -35.43 10.99 5.77
C GLU A 104 -36.10 12.29 6.24
N ILE A 105 -35.36 13.41 6.29
CA ILE A 105 -35.89 14.73 6.66
C ILE A 105 -37.00 15.19 5.69
N ASP A 106 -36.84 14.97 4.38
CA ASP A 106 -37.82 15.39 3.39
C ASP A 106 -39.09 14.53 3.39
N ILE A 107 -38.96 13.21 3.63
CA ILE A 107 -40.12 12.32 3.79
C ILE A 107 -40.90 12.67 5.06
N ASP A 108 -40.21 12.92 6.18
CA ASP A 108 -40.86 13.27 7.45
C ASP A 108 -41.67 14.57 7.31
N LYS A 109 -41.11 15.59 6.64
CA LYS A 109 -41.82 16.83 6.30
C LYS A 109 -43.02 16.61 5.36
N ALA A 110 -42.94 15.68 4.43
CA ALA A 110 -44.01 15.42 3.47
C ALA A 110 -45.20 14.65 4.08
N TYR A 111 -44.96 13.82 5.10
CA TYR A 111 -45.98 12.98 5.74
C TYR A 111 -46.50 13.50 7.09
N HIS A 112 -45.85 14.52 7.69
CA HIS A 112 -46.34 15.22 8.89
C HIS A 112 -47.01 16.58 8.60
N VAL A 113 -47.76 16.69 7.51
CA VAL A 113 -48.73 17.78 7.25
C VAL A 113 -50.13 17.36 7.65
#